data_AF-A0A832BB05-F1
#
_entry.id   AF-A0A832BB05-F1
#
_cell.length_a   1.000
_cell.length_b   1.000
_cell.length_c   1.000
_cell.angle_alpha   90.00
_cell.angle_beta   90.00
_cell.angle_gamma   90.00
#
_symmetry.space_group_name_H-M   'P 1'
#
loop_
_entity.id
_entity.type
_entity.pdbx_description
1 polymer ?
#
loop_
_entity_poly.entity_id
_entity_poly.type
_entity_poly.pdbx_seq_one_letter_code
_entity_poly.pdbx_strand_id
1 'polypeptide(L)'
;MFCVGKRSMKPRSLRARLALWHAGLLALTLVALAVLTLILLRRFLHSRADKLLEDYADQTARSIAVELYQSSLQPRAERPRFLNKELQEWSRQIQVVDAYNNVVDRSDGLASHTLPTSLDARVNALKGRTTFETFYDLGEHPVRIVTVPVQMGRDVPYLVQAATSLEGVDDALRRASLILVILTPSVFVVSLLGGWILVGRSLRPVDEITRAALAIEHTNLDRRITEPTTDDEIARLASAFNEMIARLDRSFRQIQQFSADASHELKTPLTSIRGEAEVALMSDLTQEGYRAVLRSIVDEVERMSAIVENLLILARADAHQIEVRRERIALHEIVMSVYEQMEPLARRRGVRLEIGDLAEAEVEGDPLWLPQILINLVNNAVKYTPPGGTVTMAIAIRAPRSTPQTPAHSQSQSQRASGPLALITVADTGPGIPPEHLPHIFDRFYRVDAGRSRDAG
;
A
#
# COMPACT_ATOMS: atom_id res chain seq x y z
N MET A 1 19.89 -41.80 22.45
CA MET A 1 19.06 -40.59 22.62
C MET A 1 19.13 -39.80 21.31
N PHE A 2 18.21 -40.06 20.37
CA PHE A 2 18.16 -39.40 19.07
C PHE A 2 17.35 -38.10 19.20
N CYS A 3 18.01 -36.95 19.10
CA CYS A 3 17.34 -35.67 18.95
C CYS A 3 16.80 -35.55 17.52
N VAL A 4 15.51 -35.90 17.35
CA VAL A 4 14.75 -35.58 16.13
C VAL A 4 14.49 -34.07 16.14
N GLY A 5 15.27 -33.34 15.34
CA GLY A 5 15.04 -31.93 15.07
C GLY A 5 13.65 -31.74 14.44
N LYS A 6 12.75 -31.07 15.16
CA LYS A 6 11.50 -30.53 14.62
C LYS A 6 11.85 -29.50 13.53
N ARG A 7 11.95 -29.95 12.27
CA ARG A 7 11.89 -29.06 11.11
C ARG A 7 10.48 -28.48 11.06
N SER A 8 10.31 -27.33 11.68
CA SER A 8 9.15 -26.45 11.49
C SER A 8 8.98 -26.21 9.98
N MET A 9 8.00 -26.87 9.37
CA MET A 9 7.55 -26.64 7.99
C MET A 9 6.88 -25.26 7.89
N LYS A 10 7.66 -24.19 8.06
CA LYS A 10 7.18 -22.85 7.74
C LYS A 10 7.14 -22.74 6.21
N PRO A 11 5.98 -22.44 5.61
CA PRO A 11 5.90 -22.21 4.18
C PRO A 11 6.86 -21.06 3.80
N ARG A 12 7.82 -21.32 2.90
CA ARG A 12 8.83 -20.33 2.48
C ARG A 12 8.28 -19.25 1.56
N SER A 13 7.10 -19.43 0.97
CA SER A 13 6.46 -18.45 0.09
C SER A 13 5.29 -17.74 0.78
N LEU A 14 5.15 -16.43 0.54
CA LEU A 14 4.02 -15.63 1.00
C LEU A 14 2.68 -16.28 0.57
N ARG A 15 2.65 -16.84 -0.65
CA ARG A 15 1.53 -17.63 -1.19
C ARG A 15 1.09 -18.74 -0.26
N ALA A 16 2.02 -19.60 0.17
CA ALA A 16 1.69 -20.73 1.02
C ALA A 16 1.31 -20.31 2.45
N ARG A 17 1.88 -19.20 2.96
CA ARG A 17 1.48 -18.65 4.26
C ARG A 17 0.05 -18.10 4.25
N LEU A 18 -0.31 -17.33 3.23
CA LEU A 18 -1.66 -16.81 3.04
C LEU A 18 -2.67 -17.94 2.82
N ALA A 19 -2.34 -18.92 1.97
CA ALA A 19 -3.19 -20.07 1.73
C ALA A 19 -3.45 -20.89 3.01
N LEU A 20 -2.43 -21.11 3.85
CA LEU A 20 -2.58 -21.82 5.12
C LEU A 20 -3.46 -21.07 6.12
N TRP A 21 -3.30 -19.74 6.23
CA TRP A 21 -4.14 -18.91 7.11
C TRP A 21 -5.60 -18.91 6.66
N HIS A 22 -5.85 -18.72 5.37
CA HIS A 22 -7.21 -18.78 4.81
C HIS A 22 -7.82 -20.17 4.95
N ALA A 23 -7.06 -21.24 4.72
CA ALA A 23 -7.52 -22.61 4.92
C ALA A 23 -7.90 -22.86 6.38
N GLY A 24 -7.07 -22.44 7.34
CA GLY A 24 -7.36 -22.58 8.76
C GLY A 24 -8.63 -21.83 9.19
N LEU A 25 -8.77 -20.58 8.77
CA LEU A 25 -9.96 -19.77 9.07
C LEU A 25 -11.22 -20.35 8.41
N LEU A 26 -11.12 -20.81 7.16
CA LEU A 26 -12.23 -21.41 6.44
C LEU A 26 -12.66 -22.74 7.10
N ALA A 27 -11.71 -23.60 7.48
CA ALA A 27 -12.02 -24.84 8.18
C ALA A 27 -12.74 -24.57 9.50
N LEU A 28 -12.24 -23.62 10.29
CA LEU A 28 -12.85 -23.24 11.57
C LEU A 28 -14.28 -22.71 11.37
N THR A 29 -14.48 -21.81 10.40
CA THR A 29 -15.80 -21.22 10.12
C THR A 29 -16.80 -22.25 9.61
N LEU A 30 -16.39 -23.15 8.71
CA LEU A 30 -17.25 -24.23 8.22
C LEU A 30 -17.64 -25.20 9.34
N VAL A 31 -16.70 -25.60 10.20
CA VAL A 31 -16.98 -26.48 11.34
C VAL A 31 -17.90 -25.78 12.35
N ALA A 32 -17.63 -24.52 12.68
CA ALA A 32 -18.47 -23.75 13.59
C ALA A 32 -19.89 -23.61 13.06
N LEU A 33 -20.06 -23.33 11.76
CA LEU A 33 -21.36 -23.23 11.11
C LEU A 33 -22.09 -24.57 11.09
N ALA A 34 -21.41 -25.68 10.80
CA ALA A 34 -21.99 -27.02 10.83
C ALA A 34 -22.48 -27.40 12.24
N VAL A 35 -21.65 -27.16 13.26
CA VAL A 35 -22.02 -27.42 14.66
C VAL A 35 -23.19 -26.54 15.10
N LEU A 36 -23.15 -25.23 14.79
CA LEU A 36 -24.24 -24.32 15.11
C LEU A 36 -25.55 -24.75 14.44
N THR A 37 -25.50 -25.14 13.17
CA THR A 37 -26.67 -25.62 12.42
C THR A 37 -27.28 -26.85 13.07
N LEU A 38 -26.45 -27.83 13.49
CA LEU A 38 -26.93 -29.02 14.19
C LEU A 38 -27.55 -28.69 15.56
N ILE A 39 -26.95 -27.76 16.32
CA ILE A 39 -27.49 -27.32 17.61
C ILE A 39 -28.85 -26.64 17.40
N LEU A 40 -28.97 -25.74 16.42
CA LEU A 40 -30.20 -25.02 16.13
C LEU A 40 -31.29 -25.98 15.63
N LEU A 41 -30.95 -26.90 14.72
CA LEU A 41 -31.89 -27.90 14.21
C LEU A 41 -32.39 -28.81 15.33
N ARG A 42 -31.49 -29.30 16.19
CA ARG A 42 -31.86 -30.12 17.35
C ARG A 42 -32.81 -29.38 18.29
N ARG A 43 -32.49 -28.13 18.64
CA ARG A 43 -33.37 -27.29 19.48
C ARG A 43 -34.73 -27.06 18.83
N PHE A 44 -34.75 -26.76 17.54
CA PHE A 44 -35.97 -26.55 16.78
C PHE A 44 -36.87 -27.80 16.76
N LEU A 45 -36.30 -28.97 16.46
CA LEU A 45 -37.06 -30.23 16.39
C LEU A 45 -37.60 -30.65 17.76
N HIS A 46 -36.80 -30.57 18.83
CA HIS A 46 -37.30 -30.86 20.18
C HIS A 46 -38.37 -29.87 20.63
N SER A 47 -38.17 -28.56 20.42
CA SER A 47 -39.17 -27.56 20.79
C SER A 47 -40.48 -27.74 20.02
N ARG A 48 -40.40 -28.14 18.74
CA ARG A 48 -41.59 -28.47 17.94
C ARG A 48 -42.30 -29.71 18.46
N ALA A 49 -41.56 -30.75 18.85
CA ALA A 49 -42.14 -31.96 19.46
C ALA A 49 -42.82 -31.64 20.80
N ASP A 50 -42.15 -30.90 21.68
CA ASP A 50 -42.69 -30.47 22.97
C ASP A 50 -43.97 -29.64 22.80
N LYS A 51 -43.96 -28.67 21.89
CA LYS A 51 -45.14 -27.82 21.63
C LYS A 51 -46.32 -28.63 21.09
N LEU A 52 -46.10 -29.55 20.15
CA LEU A 52 -47.15 -30.42 19.64
C LEU A 52 -47.74 -31.30 20.76
N LEU A 53 -46.89 -31.88 21.60
CA LEU A 53 -47.33 -32.67 22.74
C LEU A 53 -48.17 -31.86 23.72
N GLU A 54 -47.70 -30.66 24.07
CA GLU A 54 -48.41 -29.74 24.98
C GLU A 54 -49.78 -29.34 24.42
N ASP A 55 -49.84 -28.92 23.15
CA ASP A 55 -51.09 -28.53 22.49
C ASP A 55 -52.12 -29.69 22.53
N TYR A 56 -51.70 -30.93 22.24
CA TYR A 56 -52.58 -32.10 22.30
C TYR A 56 -53.02 -32.45 23.73
N ALA A 57 -52.09 -32.41 24.69
CA ALA A 57 -52.38 -32.75 26.08
C ALA A 57 -53.28 -31.69 26.73
N ASP A 58 -53.06 -30.40 26.47
CA ASP A 58 -53.90 -29.29 26.92
C ASP A 58 -55.31 -29.38 26.33
N GLN A 59 -55.43 -29.65 25.03
CA GLN A 59 -56.73 -29.80 24.39
C GLN A 59 -57.54 -30.94 25.02
N THR A 60 -56.88 -32.07 25.31
CA THR A 60 -57.48 -33.22 25.98
C THR A 60 -57.81 -32.92 27.44
N ALA A 61 -56.93 -32.23 28.17
CA ALA A 61 -57.17 -31.85 29.56
C ALA A 61 -58.38 -30.90 29.67
N ARG A 62 -58.52 -29.95 28.74
CA ARG A 62 -59.66 -29.03 28.68
C ARG A 62 -60.95 -29.76 28.35
N SER A 63 -60.95 -30.70 27.40
CA SER A 63 -62.16 -31.48 27.09
C SER A 63 -62.61 -32.32 28.29
N ILE A 64 -61.67 -32.93 29.02
CA ILE A 64 -61.95 -33.68 30.26
C ILE A 64 -62.49 -32.76 31.34
N ALA A 65 -61.89 -31.58 31.55
CA ALA A 65 -62.37 -30.64 32.55
C ALA A 65 -63.83 -30.20 32.28
N VAL A 66 -64.18 -29.97 31.01
CA VAL A 66 -65.56 -29.65 30.61
C VAL A 66 -66.50 -30.82 30.88
N GLU A 67 -66.11 -32.04 30.54
CA GLU A 67 -66.92 -33.25 30.78
C GLU A 67 -67.12 -33.52 32.28
N LEU A 68 -66.09 -33.34 33.10
CA LEU A 68 -66.17 -33.46 34.56
C LEU A 68 -67.07 -32.40 35.17
N TYR A 69 -67.00 -31.16 34.66
CA TYR A 69 -67.91 -30.10 35.08
C TYR A 69 -69.36 -30.48 34.76
N GLN A 70 -69.64 -30.96 33.55
CA GLN A 70 -70.98 -31.42 33.16
C GLN A 70 -71.46 -32.62 33.99
N SER A 71 -70.58 -33.60 34.24
CA SER A 71 -70.89 -34.80 35.03
C SER A 71 -71.13 -34.48 36.51
N SER A 72 -70.49 -33.43 37.05
CA SER A 72 -70.77 -32.96 38.41
C SER A 72 -72.18 -32.36 38.55
N LEU A 73 -72.77 -31.90 37.45
CA LEU A 73 -74.16 -31.42 37.40
C LEU A 73 -75.18 -32.56 37.20
N GLN A 74 -74.78 -33.70 36.61
CA GLN A 74 -75.63 -34.89 36.41
C GLN A 74 -74.83 -36.20 36.67
N PRO A 75 -74.95 -36.81 37.87
CA PRO A 75 -74.17 -38.00 38.22
C PRO A 75 -74.54 -39.20 37.33
N ARG A 76 -73.57 -39.70 36.55
CA ARG A 76 -73.68 -40.96 35.80
C ARG A 76 -73.10 -42.13 36.62
N ALA A 77 -73.69 -43.32 36.51
CA ALA A 77 -73.26 -44.52 37.25
C ALA A 77 -72.12 -45.31 36.56
N GLU A 78 -71.69 -44.89 35.38
CA GLU A 78 -70.64 -45.56 34.59
C GLU A 78 -69.26 -44.94 34.86
N ARG A 79 -68.20 -45.75 34.72
CA ARG A 79 -66.82 -45.24 34.78
C ARG A 79 -66.62 -44.19 33.68
N PRO A 80 -66.02 -43.02 33.99
CA PRO A 80 -65.85 -41.99 32.99
C PRO A 80 -64.89 -42.49 31.90
N ARG A 81 -65.35 -42.37 30.65
CA ARG A 81 -64.54 -42.66 29.46
C ARG A 81 -64.40 -41.34 28.71
N PHE A 82 -63.22 -40.76 28.81
CA PHE A 82 -62.89 -39.39 28.44
C PHE A 82 -62.46 -39.25 26.98
N LEU A 83 -61.87 -40.31 26.41
CA LEU A 83 -61.37 -40.30 25.05
C LEU A 83 -62.48 -40.72 24.08
N ASN A 84 -63.08 -39.74 23.40
CA ASN A 84 -64.03 -39.97 22.32
C ASN A 84 -63.31 -40.43 21.02
N LYS A 85 -64.06 -40.92 20.02
CA LYS A 85 -63.48 -41.39 18.74
C LYS A 85 -62.65 -40.33 18.01
N GLU A 86 -63.02 -39.05 18.10
CA GLU A 86 -62.27 -37.92 17.52
C GLU A 86 -60.90 -37.73 18.18
N LEU A 87 -60.84 -37.74 19.52
CA LEU A 87 -59.60 -37.64 20.30
C LEU A 87 -58.70 -38.86 20.06
N GLN A 88 -59.27 -40.06 19.91
CA GLN A 88 -58.53 -41.28 19.58
C GLN A 88 -57.84 -41.22 18.20
N GLU A 89 -58.44 -40.54 17.21
CA GLU A 89 -57.84 -40.38 15.87
C GLU A 89 -56.67 -39.39 15.85
N TRP A 90 -56.71 -38.37 16.72
CA TRP A 90 -55.74 -37.26 16.72
C TRP A 90 -54.50 -37.57 17.57
N SER A 91 -54.64 -38.40 18.62
CA SER A 91 -53.56 -38.64 19.57
C SER A 91 -53.25 -40.13 19.71
N ARG A 92 -52.21 -40.60 19.02
CA ARG A 92 -51.87 -42.04 18.98
C ARG A 92 -51.39 -42.60 20.33
N GLN A 93 -50.96 -41.77 21.28
CA GLN A 93 -50.45 -42.25 22.58
C GLN A 93 -50.81 -41.25 23.70
N ILE A 94 -52.08 -41.22 24.12
CA ILE A 94 -52.55 -40.50 25.30
C ILE A 94 -53.02 -41.45 26.40
N GLN A 95 -52.68 -41.13 27.64
CA GLN A 95 -53.13 -41.82 28.85
C GLN A 95 -53.68 -40.80 29.85
N VAL A 96 -54.84 -41.09 30.43
CA VAL A 96 -55.42 -40.32 31.53
C VAL A 96 -55.24 -41.12 32.81
N VAL A 97 -54.60 -40.52 33.81
CA VAL A 97 -54.40 -41.14 35.13
C VAL A 97 -55.06 -40.32 36.23
N ASP A 98 -55.45 -40.97 37.31
CA ASP A 98 -55.92 -40.27 38.52
C ASP A 98 -54.74 -39.67 39.33
N ALA A 99 -55.06 -38.94 40.40
CA ALA A 99 -54.05 -38.37 41.31
C ALA A 99 -53.12 -39.41 41.97
N TYR A 100 -53.53 -40.69 42.01
CA TYR A 100 -52.75 -41.81 42.54
C TYR A 100 -51.92 -42.52 41.46
N ASN A 101 -51.97 -42.04 40.21
CA ASN A 101 -51.32 -42.62 39.04
C ASN A 101 -51.93 -43.95 38.56
N ASN A 102 -53.20 -44.22 38.87
CA ASN A 102 -53.94 -45.32 38.27
C ASN A 102 -54.48 -44.89 36.90
N VAL A 103 -54.36 -45.76 35.90
CA VAL A 103 -54.88 -45.50 34.55
C VAL A 103 -56.40 -45.52 34.56
N VAL A 104 -57.01 -44.41 34.18
CA VAL A 104 -58.46 -44.21 34.12
C VAL A 104 -58.97 -44.40 32.70
N ASP A 105 -58.26 -43.84 31.72
CA ASP A 105 -58.55 -44.01 30.30
C ASP A 105 -57.26 -43.97 29.46
N ARG A 106 -57.28 -44.52 28.25
CA ARG A 106 -56.12 -44.52 27.33
C ARG A 106 -56.54 -44.61 25.86
N SER A 107 -55.72 -44.03 25.00
CA SER A 107 -55.91 -44.11 23.54
C SER A 107 -55.59 -45.51 23.03
N ASP A 108 -56.25 -45.94 21.96
CA ASP A 108 -56.07 -47.28 21.39
C ASP A 108 -54.62 -47.54 20.91
N GLY A 109 -53.89 -46.49 20.52
CA GLY A 109 -52.49 -46.63 20.08
C GLY A 109 -51.46 -46.89 21.21
N LEU A 110 -51.89 -46.87 22.47
CA LEU A 110 -51.11 -47.39 23.61
C LEU A 110 -51.32 -48.91 23.83
N ALA A 111 -52.32 -49.51 23.18
CA ALA A 111 -52.70 -50.92 23.35
C ALA A 111 -52.71 -51.35 24.84
N SER A 112 -51.88 -52.33 25.22
CA SER A 112 -51.71 -52.80 26.61
C SER A 112 -50.61 -52.07 27.39
N HIS A 113 -49.83 -51.20 26.75
CA HIS A 113 -48.72 -50.48 27.39
C HIS A 113 -49.23 -49.29 28.19
N THR A 114 -48.48 -48.92 29.22
CA THR A 114 -48.75 -47.76 30.07
C THR A 114 -47.58 -46.80 30.00
N LEU A 115 -47.87 -45.51 29.91
CA LEU A 115 -46.84 -44.48 30.00
C LEU A 115 -46.34 -44.38 31.45
N PRO A 116 -45.02 -44.39 31.69
CA PRO A 116 -44.47 -44.14 33.00
C PRO A 116 -44.62 -42.67 33.39
N THR A 117 -44.76 -42.43 34.69
CA THR A 117 -44.80 -41.08 35.27
C THR A 117 -43.73 -41.02 36.33
N SER A 118 -42.78 -40.09 36.22
CA SER A 118 -41.83 -39.89 37.32
C SER A 118 -42.52 -39.28 38.54
N LEU A 119 -41.89 -39.43 39.70
CA LEU A 119 -42.38 -38.79 40.93
C LEU A 119 -42.42 -37.26 40.77
N ASP A 120 -41.42 -36.68 40.10
CA ASP A 120 -41.32 -35.23 39.89
C ASP A 120 -42.42 -34.71 38.97
N ALA A 121 -42.70 -35.40 37.85
CA ALA A 121 -43.79 -35.04 36.96
C ALA A 121 -45.14 -35.10 37.67
N ARG A 122 -45.37 -36.14 38.49
CA ARG A 122 -46.61 -36.26 39.27
C ARG A 122 -46.74 -35.15 40.30
N VAL A 123 -45.70 -34.88 41.08
CA VAL A 123 -45.72 -33.82 42.11
C VAL A 123 -45.92 -32.44 41.48
N ASN A 124 -45.27 -32.17 40.35
CA ASN A 124 -45.45 -30.92 39.63
C ASN A 124 -46.86 -30.77 39.06
N ALA A 125 -47.41 -31.84 38.48
CA ALA A 125 -48.75 -31.81 37.91
C ALA A 125 -49.82 -31.61 38.99
N LEU A 126 -49.69 -32.25 40.17
CA LEU A 126 -50.57 -31.99 41.32
C LEU A 126 -50.48 -30.54 41.84
N LYS A 127 -49.38 -29.83 41.56
CA LYS A 127 -49.23 -28.38 41.82
C LYS A 127 -49.72 -27.50 40.66
N GLY A 128 -50.37 -28.08 39.65
CA GLY A 128 -50.85 -27.38 38.47
C GLY A 128 -49.78 -27.06 37.42
N ARG A 129 -48.61 -27.71 37.45
CA ARG A 129 -47.49 -27.45 36.52
C ARG A 129 -47.31 -28.56 35.49
N THR A 130 -47.17 -28.18 34.22
CA THR A 130 -46.81 -29.09 33.12
C THR A 130 -45.35 -29.53 33.22
N THR A 131 -45.07 -30.81 32.96
CA THR A 131 -43.71 -31.37 32.99
C THR A 131 -43.45 -32.18 31.72
N PHE A 132 -42.25 -32.06 31.15
CA PHE A 132 -41.80 -32.84 29.99
C PHE A 132 -40.64 -33.76 30.37
N GLU A 133 -40.73 -35.02 29.97
CA GLU A 133 -39.75 -36.07 30.29
C GLU A 133 -39.38 -36.88 29.05
N THR A 134 -38.15 -37.35 29.00
CA THR A 134 -37.69 -38.25 27.92
C THR A 134 -37.30 -39.58 28.53
N PHE A 135 -37.93 -40.65 28.06
CA PHE A 135 -37.66 -42.02 28.48
C PHE A 135 -36.95 -42.77 27.36
N TYR A 136 -35.81 -43.40 27.68
CA TYR A 136 -34.97 -44.09 26.70
C TYR A 136 -35.28 -45.59 26.61
N ASP A 137 -36.01 -46.15 27.58
CA ASP A 137 -36.21 -47.61 27.73
C ASP A 137 -37.61 -48.10 27.33
N LEU A 138 -38.43 -47.24 26.72
CA LEU A 138 -39.83 -47.55 26.35
C LEU A 138 -40.00 -48.14 24.94
N GLY A 139 -38.90 -48.44 24.24
CA GLY A 139 -38.89 -48.97 22.88
C GLY A 139 -37.50 -48.90 22.24
N GLU A 140 -37.42 -49.04 20.91
CA GLU A 140 -36.16 -48.89 20.16
C GLU A 140 -35.67 -47.44 20.09
N HIS A 141 -36.59 -46.48 20.20
CA HIS A 141 -36.32 -45.05 20.12
C HIS A 141 -36.77 -44.33 21.40
N PRO A 142 -36.07 -43.26 21.81
CA PRO A 142 -36.48 -42.47 22.97
C PRO A 142 -37.88 -41.88 22.76
N VAL A 143 -38.68 -41.91 23.82
CA VAL A 143 -40.05 -41.38 23.82
C VAL A 143 -40.09 -40.11 24.67
N ARG A 144 -40.65 -39.04 24.10
CA ARG A 144 -40.91 -37.78 24.79
C ARG A 144 -42.34 -37.79 25.33
N ILE A 145 -42.50 -37.53 26.61
CA ILE A 145 -43.79 -37.53 27.31
C ILE A 145 -44.02 -36.16 27.94
N VAL A 146 -45.22 -35.60 27.77
CA VAL A 146 -45.70 -34.45 28.54
C VAL A 146 -46.77 -34.92 29.52
N THR A 147 -46.74 -34.38 30.74
CA THR A 147 -47.78 -34.58 31.76
C THR A 147 -48.43 -33.24 32.07
N VAL A 148 -49.72 -33.13 31.79
CA VAL A 148 -50.55 -31.93 31.96
C VAL A 148 -51.64 -32.20 33.00
N PRO A 149 -51.83 -31.32 34.00
CA PRO A 149 -52.90 -31.48 34.98
C PRO A 149 -54.26 -31.04 34.45
N VAL A 150 -55.30 -31.83 34.75
CA VAL A 150 -56.70 -31.43 34.56
C VAL A 150 -57.13 -30.63 35.78
N GLN A 151 -57.20 -29.31 35.65
CA GLN A 151 -57.56 -28.44 36.78
C GLN A 151 -59.08 -28.29 36.89
N MET A 152 -59.64 -28.56 38.08
CA MET A 152 -61.03 -28.32 38.43
C MET A 152 -61.09 -27.43 39.66
N GLY A 153 -61.11 -26.10 39.46
CA GLY A 153 -60.98 -25.14 40.54
C GLY A 153 -59.57 -25.17 41.15
N ARG A 154 -59.44 -25.64 42.40
CA ARG A 154 -58.14 -25.83 43.08
C ARG A 154 -57.64 -27.28 43.06
N ASP A 155 -58.48 -28.21 42.66
CA ASP A 155 -58.17 -29.64 42.69
C ASP A 155 -57.68 -30.12 41.32
N VAL A 156 -56.79 -31.11 41.33
CA VAL A 156 -56.27 -31.79 40.14
C VAL A 156 -56.72 -33.25 40.19
N PRO A 157 -57.97 -33.56 39.80
CA PRO A 157 -58.51 -34.92 39.91
C PRO A 157 -57.84 -35.91 38.94
N TYR A 158 -57.35 -35.42 37.80
CA TYR A 158 -56.73 -36.26 36.76
C TYR A 158 -55.51 -35.58 36.14
N LEU A 159 -54.64 -36.40 35.55
CA LEU A 159 -53.49 -35.99 34.76
C LEU A 159 -53.62 -36.58 33.36
N VAL A 160 -53.35 -35.76 32.34
CA VAL A 160 -53.25 -36.19 30.94
C VAL A 160 -51.77 -36.36 30.59
N GLN A 161 -51.43 -37.52 30.06
CA GLN A 161 -50.11 -37.82 29.55
C GLN A 161 -50.19 -38.02 28.04
N ALA A 162 -49.37 -37.30 27.28
CA ALA A 162 -49.23 -37.51 25.84
C ALA A 162 -47.78 -37.85 25.52
N ALA A 163 -47.59 -38.85 24.65
CA ALA A 163 -46.28 -39.34 24.25
C ALA A 163 -46.08 -39.26 22.73
N THR A 164 -44.82 -39.03 22.32
CA THR A 164 -44.39 -39.15 20.91
C THR A 164 -43.00 -39.77 20.83
N SER A 165 -42.78 -40.57 19.79
CA SER A 165 -41.45 -41.08 19.45
C SER A 165 -40.54 -39.95 18.97
N LEU A 166 -39.27 -39.96 19.39
CA LEU A 166 -38.21 -39.07 18.88
C LEU A 166 -37.46 -39.68 17.68
N GLU A 167 -37.87 -40.84 17.17
CA GLU A 167 -37.28 -41.48 15.98
C GLU A 167 -37.13 -40.52 14.81
N GLY A 168 -38.21 -39.80 14.44
CA GLY A 168 -38.18 -38.82 13.35
C GLY A 168 -37.24 -37.65 13.61
N VAL A 169 -37.02 -37.27 14.88
CA VAL A 169 -36.06 -36.23 15.27
C VAL A 169 -34.64 -36.73 15.11
N ASP A 170 -34.35 -37.93 15.62
CA ASP A 170 -33.03 -38.56 15.54
C ASP A 170 -32.63 -38.86 14.09
N ASP A 171 -33.57 -39.36 13.28
CA ASP A 171 -33.37 -39.59 11.85
C ASP A 171 -33.11 -38.30 11.08
N ALA A 172 -33.86 -37.24 11.37
CA ALA A 172 -33.62 -35.93 10.75
C ALA A 172 -32.23 -35.40 11.10
N LEU A 173 -31.81 -35.52 12.36
CA LEU A 173 -30.47 -35.11 12.81
C LEU A 173 -29.37 -35.97 12.18
N ARG A 174 -29.57 -37.29 12.03
CA ARG A 174 -28.63 -38.19 11.37
C ARG A 174 -28.49 -37.89 9.88
N ARG A 175 -29.59 -37.62 9.18
CA ARG A 175 -29.54 -37.22 7.76
C ARG A 175 -28.85 -35.86 7.60
N ALA A 176 -29.17 -34.89 8.45
CA ALA A 176 -28.52 -33.58 8.43
C ALA A 176 -27.00 -33.69 8.72
N SER A 177 -26.59 -34.53 9.67
CA SER A 177 -25.16 -34.73 9.97
C SER A 177 -24.42 -35.40 8.82
N LEU A 178 -25.00 -36.41 8.16
CA LEU A 178 -24.41 -37.03 6.96
C LEU A 178 -24.24 -36.02 5.82
N ILE A 179 -25.26 -35.19 5.56
CA ILE A 179 -25.16 -34.11 4.55
C ILE A 179 -24.02 -33.15 4.90
N LEU A 180 -23.92 -32.71 6.16
CA LEU A 180 -22.87 -31.79 6.60
C LEU A 180 -21.48 -32.40 6.53
N VAL A 181 -21.31 -33.68 6.88
CA VAL A 181 -20.03 -34.40 6.82
C VAL A 181 -19.54 -34.55 5.38
N ILE A 182 -20.43 -34.61 4.38
CA ILE A 182 -20.05 -34.68 2.96
C ILE A 182 -19.85 -33.27 2.38
N LEU A 183 -20.77 -32.34 2.66
CA LEU A 183 -20.77 -31.00 2.09
C LEU A 183 -19.61 -30.15 2.60
N THR A 184 -19.32 -30.21 3.90
CA THR A 184 -18.25 -29.41 4.53
C THR A 184 -16.87 -29.64 3.89
N PRO A 185 -16.35 -30.87 3.79
CA PRO A 185 -15.06 -31.12 3.14
C PRO A 185 -15.10 -30.82 1.64
N SER A 186 -16.23 -31.03 0.97
CA SER A 186 -16.37 -30.72 -0.46
C SER A 186 -16.19 -29.22 -0.73
N VAL A 187 -16.91 -28.37 0.03
CA VAL A 187 -16.79 -26.90 -0.05
C VAL A 187 -15.38 -26.45 0.35
N PHE A 188 -14.78 -27.07 1.37
CA PHE A 188 -13.42 -26.78 1.80
C PHE A 188 -12.40 -27.04 0.68
N VAL A 189 -12.45 -28.21 0.02
CA VAL A 189 -11.52 -28.58 -1.07
C VAL A 189 -11.67 -27.64 -2.26
N VAL A 190 -12.90 -27.35 -2.69
CA VAL A 190 -13.16 -26.43 -3.82
C VAL A 190 -12.63 -25.03 -3.51
N SER A 191 -12.88 -24.53 -2.31
CA SER A 191 -12.41 -23.21 -1.88
C SER A 191 -10.89 -23.15 -1.76
N LEU A 192 -10.24 -24.23 -1.30
CA LEU A 192 -8.79 -24.32 -1.21
C LEU A 192 -8.12 -24.29 -2.59
N LEU A 193 -8.65 -25.07 -3.55
CA LEU A 193 -8.21 -25.08 -4.94
C LEU A 193 -8.41 -23.71 -5.61
N GLY A 194 -9.60 -23.14 -5.47
CA GLY A 194 -9.93 -21.81 -6.01
C GLY A 194 -9.02 -20.72 -5.44
N GLY A 195 -8.82 -20.71 -4.12
CA GLY A 195 -7.93 -19.78 -3.44
C GLY A 195 -6.47 -19.91 -3.90
N TRP A 196 -5.96 -21.13 -4.04
CA TRP A 196 -4.60 -21.38 -4.53
C TRP A 196 -4.38 -20.83 -5.94
N ILE A 197 -5.34 -21.08 -6.85
CA ILE A 197 -5.28 -20.60 -8.24
C ILE A 197 -5.37 -19.06 -8.29
N LEU A 198 -6.28 -18.47 -7.54
CA LEU A 198 -6.51 -17.02 -7.52
C LEU A 198 -5.29 -16.27 -6.97
N VAL A 199 -4.71 -16.73 -5.85
CA VAL A 199 -3.50 -16.16 -5.25
C VAL A 199 -2.30 -16.32 -6.20
N GLY A 200 -2.18 -17.47 -6.85
CA GLY A 200 -1.12 -17.73 -7.84
C GLY A 200 -1.19 -16.77 -9.02
N ARG A 201 -2.39 -16.52 -9.57
CA ARG A 201 -2.60 -15.56 -10.66
C ARG A 201 -2.35 -14.11 -10.22
N SER A 202 -2.89 -13.72 -9.07
CA SER A 202 -2.82 -12.33 -8.59
C SER A 202 -1.39 -11.90 -8.24
N LEU A 203 -0.56 -12.83 -7.76
CA LEU A 203 0.84 -12.55 -7.40
C LEU A 203 1.83 -12.85 -8.53
N ARG A 204 1.39 -13.29 -9.70
CA ARG A 204 2.29 -13.54 -10.83
C ARG A 204 2.98 -12.26 -11.33
N PRO A 205 2.30 -11.11 -11.48
CA PRO A 205 2.95 -9.87 -11.90
C PRO A 205 4.09 -9.45 -10.97
N VAL A 206 3.94 -9.66 -9.65
CA VAL A 206 5.01 -9.34 -8.67
C VAL A 206 6.28 -10.15 -8.93
N ASP A 207 6.15 -11.43 -9.29
CA ASP A 207 7.31 -12.27 -9.65
C ASP A 207 7.94 -11.81 -10.99
N GLU A 208 7.14 -11.27 -11.91
CA GLU A 208 7.62 -10.71 -13.18
C GLU A 208 8.38 -9.40 -12.96
N ILE A 209 7.83 -8.48 -12.15
CA ILE A 209 8.50 -7.24 -11.71
C ILE A 209 9.81 -7.57 -11.00
N THR A 210 9.79 -8.52 -10.05
CA THR A 210 10.98 -8.92 -9.29
C THR A 210 12.07 -9.49 -10.20
N ARG A 211 11.70 -10.35 -11.16
CA ARG A 211 12.66 -10.89 -12.15
C ARG A 211 13.19 -9.80 -13.08
N ALA A 212 12.33 -8.87 -13.51
CA ALA A 212 12.75 -7.74 -14.32
C ALA A 212 13.76 -6.88 -13.54
N ALA A 213 13.45 -6.53 -12.29
CA ALA A 213 14.34 -5.75 -11.43
C ALA A 213 15.69 -6.44 -11.19
N LEU A 214 15.69 -7.75 -10.91
CA LEU A 214 16.93 -8.54 -10.74
C LEU A 214 17.74 -8.69 -12.04
N ALA A 215 17.11 -8.52 -13.20
CA ALA A 215 17.77 -8.57 -14.51
C ALA A 215 18.30 -7.20 -14.97
N ILE A 216 18.03 -6.12 -14.24
CA ILE A 216 18.59 -4.80 -14.53
C ILE A 216 20.01 -4.76 -14.00
N GLU A 217 20.96 -4.83 -14.93
CA GLU A 217 22.38 -4.59 -14.69
C GLU A 217 22.77 -3.18 -15.18
N HIS A 218 23.94 -2.69 -14.75
CA HIS A 218 24.49 -1.39 -15.13
C HIS A 218 24.63 -1.17 -16.66
N THR A 219 24.66 -2.24 -17.45
CA THR A 219 24.76 -2.22 -18.91
C THR A 219 23.41 -2.17 -19.63
N ASN A 220 22.28 -2.33 -18.94
CA ASN A 220 20.98 -2.55 -19.58
C ASN A 220 19.82 -1.80 -18.87
N LEU A 221 20.05 -0.52 -18.56
CA LEU A 221 19.07 0.37 -17.92
C LEU A 221 17.91 0.79 -18.85
N ASP A 222 17.97 0.46 -20.13
CA ASP A 222 16.90 0.75 -21.09
C ASP A 222 15.70 -0.20 -20.95
N ARG A 223 15.89 -1.33 -20.25
CA ARG A 223 14.83 -2.32 -20.05
C ARG A 223 13.80 -1.78 -19.06
N ARG A 224 12.56 -1.64 -19.52
CA ARG A 224 11.42 -1.23 -18.68
C ARG A 224 10.66 -2.44 -18.18
N ILE A 225 10.04 -2.28 -17.02
CA ILE A 225 9.11 -3.25 -16.48
C ILE A 225 7.78 -3.06 -17.21
N THR A 226 7.24 -4.13 -17.78
CA THR A 226 5.92 -4.10 -18.43
C THR A 226 4.88 -3.73 -17.40
N GLU A 227 4.20 -2.60 -17.62
CA GLU A 227 3.12 -2.16 -16.75
C GLU A 227 1.89 -3.04 -16.97
N PRO A 228 1.33 -3.65 -15.92
CA PRO A 228 0.04 -4.32 -15.99
C PRO A 228 -1.02 -3.36 -16.52
N THR A 229 -1.96 -3.85 -17.32
CA THR A 229 -3.11 -3.05 -17.80
C THR A 229 -4.16 -2.80 -16.72
N THR A 230 -3.97 -3.33 -15.51
CA THR A 230 -4.81 -3.07 -14.33
C THR A 230 -4.39 -1.77 -13.65
N ASP A 231 -5.36 -1.02 -13.10
CA ASP A 231 -5.10 0.24 -12.40
C ASP A 231 -5.04 0.02 -10.87
N ASP A 232 -4.24 -0.96 -10.44
CA ASP A 232 -4.15 -1.45 -9.06
C ASP A 232 -2.80 -1.13 -8.40
N GLU A 233 -2.60 -1.61 -7.16
CA GLU A 233 -1.34 -1.44 -6.42
C GLU A 233 -0.12 -2.02 -7.16
N ILE A 234 -0.32 -3.03 -8.01
CA ILE A 234 0.76 -3.65 -8.78
C ILE A 234 1.20 -2.71 -9.91
N ALA A 235 0.27 -2.07 -10.62
CA ALA A 235 0.63 -1.09 -11.64
C ALA A 235 1.32 0.14 -11.05
N ARG A 236 0.85 0.64 -9.90
CA ARG A 236 1.54 1.71 -9.16
C ARG A 236 2.98 1.31 -8.78
N LEU A 237 3.19 0.06 -8.35
CA LEU A 237 4.53 -0.45 -8.05
C LEU A 237 5.41 -0.52 -9.30
N ALA A 238 4.88 -1.02 -10.42
CA ALA A 238 5.61 -1.08 -11.69
C ALA A 238 6.03 0.33 -12.17
N SER A 239 5.12 1.29 -12.10
CA SER A 239 5.37 2.69 -12.48
C SER A 239 6.46 3.33 -11.60
N ALA A 240 6.39 3.15 -10.29
CA ALA A 240 7.42 3.67 -9.36
C ALA A 240 8.81 3.08 -9.64
N PHE A 241 8.88 1.78 -9.97
CA PHE A 241 10.14 1.14 -10.39
C PHE A 241 10.66 1.72 -11.71
N ASN A 242 9.79 1.88 -12.72
CA ASN A 242 10.16 2.50 -14.00
C ASN A 242 10.69 3.93 -13.80
N GLU A 243 10.09 4.71 -12.91
CA GLU A 243 10.57 6.07 -12.60
C GLU A 243 11.95 6.06 -11.94
N MET A 244 12.18 5.14 -10.99
CA MET A 244 13.49 4.94 -10.37
C MET A 244 14.56 4.56 -11.41
N ILE A 245 14.26 3.62 -12.30
CA ILE A 245 15.16 3.20 -13.38
C ILE A 245 15.49 4.39 -14.30
N ALA A 246 14.49 5.21 -14.64
CA ALA A 246 14.69 6.40 -15.46
C ALA A 246 15.53 7.49 -14.77
N ARG A 247 15.46 7.60 -13.43
CA ARG A 247 16.37 8.47 -12.66
C ARG A 247 17.80 7.93 -12.68
N LEU A 248 17.98 6.63 -12.47
CA LEU A 248 19.30 5.99 -12.51
C LEU A 248 19.98 6.11 -13.89
N ASP A 249 19.24 5.86 -14.98
CA ASP A 249 19.74 6.01 -16.34
C ASP A 249 20.23 7.45 -16.61
N ARG A 250 19.44 8.46 -16.23
CA ARG A 250 19.85 9.87 -16.35
C ARG A 250 21.12 10.18 -15.57
N SER A 251 21.22 9.75 -14.31
CA SER A 251 22.42 9.97 -13.49
C SER A 251 23.64 9.25 -14.07
N PHE A 252 23.48 8.03 -14.58
CA PHE A 252 24.59 7.27 -15.17
C PHE A 252 25.11 7.93 -16.45
N ARG A 253 24.21 8.36 -17.35
CA ARG A 253 24.58 9.11 -18.57
C ARG A 253 25.31 10.40 -18.24
N GLN A 254 24.84 11.13 -17.22
CA GLN A 254 25.49 12.36 -16.76
C GLN A 254 26.91 12.12 -16.24
N ILE A 255 27.13 11.04 -15.48
CA ILE A 255 28.47 10.65 -15.01
C ILE A 255 29.37 10.25 -16.18
N GLN A 256 28.87 9.47 -17.14
CA GLN A 256 29.64 9.07 -18.32
C GLN A 256 30.06 10.27 -19.16
N GLN A 257 29.13 11.18 -19.42
CA GLN A 257 29.41 12.40 -20.19
C GLN A 257 30.43 13.28 -19.45
N PHE A 258 30.24 13.51 -18.14
CA PHE A 258 31.20 14.24 -17.32
C PHE A 258 32.61 13.61 -17.35
N SER A 259 32.70 12.29 -17.25
CA SER A 259 33.99 11.57 -17.29
C SER A 259 34.67 11.67 -18.66
N ALA A 260 33.89 11.61 -19.75
CA ALA A 260 34.40 11.77 -21.10
C ALA A 260 34.91 13.20 -21.34
N ASP A 261 34.12 14.21 -20.97
CA ASP A 261 34.44 15.63 -21.14
C ASP A 261 35.69 16.01 -20.34
N ALA A 262 35.75 15.61 -19.06
CA ALA A 262 36.93 15.83 -18.21
C ALA A 262 38.19 15.17 -18.80
N SER A 263 38.07 13.95 -19.34
CA SER A 263 39.20 13.26 -19.97
C SER A 263 39.71 14.01 -21.21
N HIS A 264 38.82 14.57 -22.02
CA HIS A 264 39.20 15.33 -23.22
C HIS A 264 39.86 16.67 -22.88
N GLU A 265 39.26 17.43 -21.95
CA GLU A 265 39.78 18.76 -21.56
C GLU A 265 41.13 18.67 -20.83
N LEU A 266 41.42 17.57 -20.11
CA LEU A 266 42.72 17.36 -19.46
C LEU A 266 43.79 16.75 -20.40
N LYS A 267 43.40 15.97 -21.40
CA LYS A 267 44.38 15.31 -22.30
C LYS A 267 45.10 16.31 -23.20
N THR A 268 44.41 17.35 -23.66
CA THR A 268 44.97 18.39 -24.53
C THR A 268 46.14 19.15 -23.88
N PRO A 269 45.97 19.79 -22.70
CA PRO A 269 47.04 20.47 -21.98
C PRO A 269 48.22 19.55 -21.68
N LEU A 270 47.92 18.34 -21.21
CA LEU A 270 48.95 17.36 -20.86
C LEU A 270 49.79 16.92 -22.06
N THR A 271 49.18 16.87 -23.25
CA THR A 271 49.91 16.58 -24.50
C THR A 271 50.78 17.76 -24.92
N SER A 272 50.32 19.01 -24.72
CA SER A 272 51.12 20.23 -25.02
C SER A 272 52.34 20.33 -24.11
N ILE A 273 52.13 20.24 -22.79
CA ILE A 273 53.20 20.25 -21.78
C ILE A 273 54.26 19.21 -22.10
N ARG A 274 53.81 17.98 -22.43
CA ARG A 274 54.73 16.90 -22.80
C ARG A 274 55.51 17.21 -24.08
N GLY A 275 54.83 17.67 -25.14
CA GLY A 275 55.48 18.00 -26.40
C GLY A 275 56.49 19.14 -26.28
N GLU A 276 56.14 20.20 -25.56
CA GLU A 276 57.03 21.33 -25.29
C GLU A 276 58.27 20.92 -24.47
N ALA A 277 58.08 20.07 -23.46
CA ALA A 277 59.18 19.52 -22.67
C ALA A 277 60.08 18.61 -23.52
N GLU A 278 59.51 17.74 -24.37
CA GLU A 278 60.26 16.87 -25.28
C GLU A 278 61.09 17.69 -26.28
N VAL A 279 60.51 18.73 -26.88
CA VAL A 279 61.23 19.63 -27.80
C VAL A 279 62.36 20.37 -27.09
N ALA A 280 62.12 20.87 -25.88
CA ALA A 280 63.15 21.54 -25.10
C ALA A 280 64.29 20.61 -24.66
N LEU A 281 64.01 19.32 -24.44
CA LEU A 281 65.05 18.32 -24.12
C LEU A 281 65.86 17.88 -25.36
N MET A 282 65.27 17.93 -26.55
CA MET A 282 65.93 17.51 -27.80
C MET A 282 66.67 18.63 -28.53
N SER A 283 66.42 19.90 -28.17
CA SER A 283 66.92 21.07 -28.90
C SER A 283 67.90 21.89 -28.06
N ASP A 284 68.97 22.39 -28.68
CA ASP A 284 69.87 23.37 -28.05
C ASP A 284 69.23 24.78 -28.08
N LEU A 285 68.35 25.05 -27.12
CA LEU A 285 67.71 26.34 -26.94
C LEU A 285 68.64 27.33 -26.21
N THR A 286 68.47 28.62 -26.49
CA THR A 286 69.08 29.68 -25.67
C THR A 286 68.44 29.71 -24.27
N GLN A 287 69.09 30.38 -23.31
CA GLN A 287 68.50 30.59 -21.98
C GLN A 287 67.11 31.25 -22.05
N GLU A 288 66.92 32.15 -23.02
CA GLU A 288 65.63 32.80 -23.28
C GLU A 288 64.60 31.81 -23.85
N GLY A 289 65.00 30.91 -24.74
CA GLY A 289 64.17 29.84 -25.27
C GLY A 289 63.68 28.87 -24.19
N TYR A 290 64.56 28.42 -23.28
CA TYR A 290 64.17 27.61 -22.13
C TYR A 290 63.18 28.33 -21.21
N ARG A 291 63.42 29.63 -20.94
CA ARG A 291 62.47 30.44 -20.14
C ARG A 291 61.12 30.59 -20.81
N ALA A 292 61.06 30.68 -22.15
CA ALA A 292 59.80 30.73 -22.89
C ALA A 292 59.02 29.42 -22.76
N VAL A 293 59.68 28.27 -22.95
CA VAL A 293 59.05 26.95 -22.78
C VAL A 293 58.54 26.75 -21.35
N LEU A 294 59.36 27.07 -20.34
CA LEU A 294 58.94 26.94 -18.94
C LEU A 294 57.74 27.84 -18.60
N ARG A 295 57.65 29.04 -19.16
CA ARG A 295 56.47 29.90 -19.00
C ARG A 295 55.23 29.28 -19.64
N SER A 296 55.36 28.78 -20.87
CA SER A 296 54.26 28.09 -21.56
C SER A 296 53.75 26.87 -20.78
N ILE A 297 54.66 26.07 -20.21
CA ILE A 297 54.29 24.94 -19.33
C ILE A 297 53.55 25.43 -18.08
N VAL A 298 54.02 26.50 -17.43
CA VAL A 298 53.34 27.09 -16.26
C VAL A 298 51.94 27.58 -16.63
N ASP A 299 51.80 28.28 -17.74
CA ASP A 299 50.51 28.78 -18.24
C ASP A 299 49.53 27.62 -18.49
N GLU A 300 50.00 26.50 -19.04
CA GLU A 300 49.14 25.33 -19.30
C GLU A 300 48.78 24.58 -17.99
N VAL A 301 49.66 24.57 -16.98
CA VAL A 301 49.35 24.04 -15.64
C VAL A 301 48.33 24.91 -14.91
N GLU A 302 48.45 26.23 -14.99
CA GLU A 302 47.45 27.17 -14.45
C GLU A 302 46.09 26.96 -15.13
N ARG A 303 46.10 26.79 -16.45
CA ARG A 303 44.89 26.46 -17.22
C ARG A 303 44.26 25.13 -16.78
N MET A 304 45.05 24.07 -16.61
CA MET A 304 44.54 22.80 -16.07
C MET A 304 43.95 22.97 -14.67
N SER A 305 44.59 23.74 -13.81
CA SER A 305 44.13 23.98 -12.44
C SER A 305 42.74 24.64 -12.45
N ALA A 306 42.55 25.65 -13.30
CA ALA A 306 41.25 26.28 -13.50
C ALA A 306 40.18 25.31 -14.04
N ILE A 307 40.54 24.41 -14.97
CA ILE A 307 39.63 23.38 -15.46
C ILE A 307 39.20 22.45 -14.32
N VAL A 308 40.13 21.95 -13.51
CA VAL A 308 39.84 21.05 -12.38
C VAL A 308 38.95 21.73 -11.34
N GLU A 309 39.22 22.97 -11.01
CA GLU A 309 38.41 23.73 -10.05
C GLU A 309 36.98 23.94 -10.55
N ASN A 310 36.82 24.31 -11.83
CA ASN A 310 35.51 24.42 -12.47
C ASN A 310 34.75 23.08 -12.49
N LEU A 311 35.44 21.97 -12.78
CA LEU A 311 34.85 20.63 -12.74
C LEU A 311 34.36 20.26 -11.34
N LEU A 312 35.13 20.58 -10.29
CA LEU A 312 34.74 20.33 -8.90
C LEU A 312 33.53 21.17 -8.48
N ILE A 313 33.47 22.43 -8.91
CA ILE A 313 32.30 23.30 -8.68
C ILE A 313 31.06 22.69 -9.33
N LEU A 314 31.15 22.28 -10.59
CA LEU A 314 30.04 21.66 -11.32
C LEU A 314 29.57 20.35 -10.67
N ALA A 315 30.51 19.49 -10.27
CA ALA A 315 30.19 18.23 -9.60
C ALA A 315 29.47 18.46 -8.26
N ARG A 316 29.88 19.46 -7.49
CA ARG A 316 29.20 19.85 -6.24
C ARG A 316 27.81 20.43 -6.50
N ALA A 317 27.65 21.21 -7.57
CA ALA A 317 26.35 21.73 -7.98
C ALA A 317 25.37 20.60 -8.32
N ASP A 318 25.82 19.60 -9.09
CA ASP A 318 25.03 18.44 -9.48
C ASP A 318 24.61 17.57 -8.29
N ALA A 319 25.51 17.40 -7.32
CA ALA A 319 25.23 16.69 -6.10
C ALA A 319 24.32 17.46 -5.12
N HIS A 320 23.85 18.66 -5.50
CA HIS A 320 23.10 19.58 -4.62
C HIS A 320 23.86 19.90 -3.32
N GLN A 321 25.20 19.90 -3.39
CA GLN A 321 26.09 20.14 -2.25
C GLN A 321 26.56 21.60 -2.14
N ILE A 322 26.14 22.47 -3.07
CA ILE A 322 26.38 23.91 -2.95
C ILE A 322 25.28 24.50 -2.07
N GLU A 323 25.61 24.73 -0.80
CA GLU A 323 24.79 25.56 0.08
C GLU A 323 24.97 27.02 -0.29
N VAL A 324 23.90 27.65 -0.81
CA VAL A 324 23.87 29.08 -1.12
C VAL A 324 23.45 29.83 0.14
N ARG A 325 24.36 30.61 0.70
CA ARG A 325 24.06 31.50 1.82
C ARG A 325 23.36 32.74 1.29
N ARG A 326 22.29 33.18 1.95
CA ARG A 326 21.58 34.39 1.56
C ARG A 326 21.83 35.47 2.59
N GLU A 327 22.59 36.46 2.18
CA GLU A 327 22.91 37.65 2.96
C GLU A 327 22.45 38.87 2.18
N ARG A 328 22.13 39.96 2.88
CA ARG A 328 21.84 41.24 2.22
C ARG A 328 23.15 41.82 1.73
N ILE A 329 23.26 42.01 0.42
CA ILE A 329 24.48 42.51 -0.21
C ILE A 329 24.14 43.72 -1.05
N ALA A 330 24.93 44.78 -0.88
CA ALA A 330 24.86 45.96 -1.72
C ALA A 330 25.59 45.69 -3.04
N LEU A 331 24.86 45.72 -4.16
CA LEU A 331 25.42 45.31 -5.46
C LEU A 331 26.55 46.22 -5.95
N HIS A 332 26.54 47.50 -5.56
CA HIS A 332 27.59 48.44 -5.91
C HIS A 332 28.95 48.03 -5.32
N GLU A 333 28.99 47.47 -4.11
CA GLU A 333 30.23 46.99 -3.48
C GLU A 333 30.83 45.81 -4.26
N ILE A 334 29.99 44.88 -4.71
CA ILE A 334 30.45 43.75 -5.54
C ILE A 334 30.98 44.27 -6.88
N VAL A 335 30.23 45.14 -7.56
CA VAL A 335 30.63 45.67 -8.87
C VAL A 335 31.94 46.46 -8.77
N MET A 336 32.12 47.28 -7.74
CA MET A 336 33.37 48.01 -7.50
C MET A 336 34.54 47.06 -7.20
N SER A 337 34.35 46.06 -6.33
CA SER A 337 35.44 45.10 -6.02
C SER A 337 35.87 44.28 -7.24
N VAL A 338 34.92 43.85 -8.08
CA VAL A 338 35.22 43.17 -9.35
C VAL A 338 35.92 44.11 -10.34
N TYR A 339 35.51 45.38 -10.40
CA TYR A 339 36.19 46.38 -11.24
C TYR A 339 37.66 46.54 -10.84
N GLU A 340 37.94 46.76 -9.54
CA GLU A 340 39.30 46.92 -9.02
C GLU A 340 40.18 45.70 -9.31
N GLN A 341 39.61 44.50 -9.23
CA GLN A 341 40.32 43.26 -9.54
C GLN A 341 40.60 43.09 -11.04
N MET A 342 39.65 43.46 -11.90
CA MET A 342 39.71 43.16 -13.35
C MET A 342 40.35 44.29 -14.17
N GLU A 343 40.38 45.52 -13.68
CA GLU A 343 40.97 46.68 -14.38
C GLU A 343 42.43 46.46 -14.80
N PRO A 344 43.34 45.95 -13.95
CA PRO A 344 44.72 45.72 -14.35
C PRO A 344 44.86 44.65 -15.44
N LEU A 345 43.97 43.65 -15.46
CA LEU A 345 43.94 42.59 -16.47
C LEU A 345 43.41 43.13 -17.80
N ALA A 346 42.35 43.92 -17.78
CA ALA A 346 41.79 44.58 -18.97
C ALA A 346 42.81 45.55 -19.60
N ARG A 347 43.47 46.37 -18.78
CA ARG A 347 44.49 47.32 -19.23
C ARG A 347 45.66 46.62 -19.91
N ARG A 348 46.13 45.48 -19.37
CA ARG A 348 47.19 44.66 -19.99
C ARG A 348 46.82 44.13 -21.37
N ARG A 349 45.52 43.90 -21.64
CA ARG A 349 45.01 43.52 -22.96
C ARG A 349 44.66 44.72 -23.86
N GLY A 350 44.85 45.96 -23.40
CA GLY A 350 44.48 47.15 -24.14
C GLY A 350 42.97 47.40 -24.23
N VAL A 351 42.18 46.82 -23.32
CA VAL A 351 40.73 47.01 -23.23
C VAL A 351 40.42 48.02 -22.13
N ARG A 352 39.55 49.01 -22.39
CA ARG A 352 39.08 49.93 -21.35
C ARG A 352 37.95 49.28 -20.55
N LEU A 353 38.11 49.20 -19.24
CA LEU A 353 37.04 48.81 -18.32
C LEU A 353 36.42 50.09 -17.76
N GLU A 354 35.11 50.24 -17.87
CA GLU A 354 34.37 51.43 -17.46
C GLU A 354 33.21 51.08 -16.53
N ILE A 355 32.87 51.99 -15.63
CA ILE A 355 31.69 51.90 -14.78
C ILE A 355 30.64 52.88 -15.32
N GLY A 356 29.47 52.35 -15.67
CA GLY A 356 28.30 53.12 -16.05
C GLY A 356 27.47 53.53 -14.83
N ASP A 357 26.17 53.73 -15.02
CA ASP A 357 25.27 54.08 -13.92
C ASP A 357 25.23 52.95 -12.88
N LEU A 358 25.45 53.31 -11.60
CA LEU A 358 25.35 52.39 -10.46
C LEU A 358 24.17 52.79 -9.58
N ALA A 359 23.00 52.21 -9.83
CA ALA A 359 21.87 52.35 -8.92
C ALA A 359 22.18 51.68 -7.56
N GLU A 360 21.80 52.34 -6.46
CA GLU A 360 21.87 51.75 -5.12
C GLU A 360 20.83 50.63 -4.99
N ALA A 361 21.29 49.38 -5.10
CA ALA A 361 20.46 48.19 -5.01
C ALA A 361 21.03 47.19 -4.01
N GLU A 362 20.20 46.74 -3.08
CA GLU A 362 20.47 45.62 -2.18
C GLU A 362 19.71 44.38 -2.64
N VAL A 363 20.38 43.23 -2.63
CA VAL A 363 19.77 41.94 -2.95
C VAL A 363 20.10 40.90 -1.89
N GLU A 364 19.23 39.90 -1.74
CA GLU A 364 19.58 38.68 -1.02
C GLU A 364 20.37 37.76 -1.95
N GLY A 365 21.63 37.54 -1.64
CA GLY A 365 22.52 36.71 -2.44
C GLY A 365 23.66 36.12 -1.63
N ASP A 366 24.48 35.33 -2.29
CA ASP A 366 25.66 34.73 -1.66
C ASP A 366 26.90 35.60 -1.94
N PRO A 367 27.61 36.05 -0.90
CA PRO A 367 28.75 36.95 -1.05
C PRO A 367 29.94 36.27 -1.74
N LEU A 368 29.97 34.94 -1.83
CA LEU A 368 30.98 34.19 -2.57
C LEU A 368 30.61 34.00 -4.05
N TRP A 369 29.35 33.67 -4.35
CA TRP A 369 28.94 33.33 -5.72
C TRP A 369 28.65 34.54 -6.60
N LEU A 370 28.10 35.63 -6.05
CA LEU A 370 27.78 36.82 -6.86
C LEU A 370 29.05 37.46 -7.48
N PRO A 371 30.15 37.69 -6.73
CA PRO A 371 31.40 38.15 -7.33
C PRO A 371 31.92 37.16 -8.38
N GLN A 372 31.86 35.86 -8.10
CA GLN A 372 32.35 34.83 -9.04
C GLN A 372 31.62 34.87 -10.39
N ILE A 373 30.29 35.06 -10.38
CA ILE A 373 29.49 35.21 -11.60
C ILE A 373 29.96 36.45 -12.38
N LEU A 374 30.15 37.58 -11.70
CA LEU A 374 30.58 38.82 -12.36
C LEU A 374 32.01 38.72 -12.88
N ILE A 375 32.95 38.14 -12.13
CA ILE A 375 34.31 37.88 -12.59
C ILE A 375 34.27 37.01 -13.86
N ASN A 376 33.45 35.96 -13.90
CA ASN A 376 33.32 35.11 -15.09
C ASN A 376 32.77 35.89 -16.30
N LEU A 377 31.75 36.72 -16.11
CA LEU A 377 31.17 37.53 -17.18
C LEU A 377 32.16 38.60 -17.69
N VAL A 378 32.81 39.32 -16.78
CA VAL A 378 33.79 40.38 -17.12
C VAL A 378 35.04 39.78 -17.75
N ASN A 379 35.52 38.64 -17.27
CA ASN A 379 36.66 37.94 -17.87
C ASN A 379 36.34 37.51 -19.31
N ASN A 380 35.14 36.99 -19.56
CA ASN A 380 34.68 36.69 -20.92
C ASN A 380 34.62 37.97 -21.78
N ALA A 381 34.00 39.04 -21.28
CA ALA A 381 33.91 40.32 -21.98
C ALA A 381 35.31 40.87 -22.37
N VAL A 382 36.25 40.89 -21.43
CA VAL A 382 37.63 41.34 -21.67
C VAL A 382 38.38 40.42 -22.63
N LYS A 383 38.14 39.11 -22.57
CA LYS A 383 38.79 38.12 -23.44
C LYS A 383 38.36 38.26 -24.91
N TYR A 384 37.08 38.54 -25.16
CA TYR A 384 36.52 38.59 -26.51
C TYR A 384 36.46 40.00 -27.12
N THR A 385 36.80 41.04 -26.35
CA THR A 385 36.92 42.42 -26.84
C THR A 385 38.30 42.66 -27.46
N PRO A 386 38.38 43.12 -28.72
CA PRO A 386 39.66 43.51 -29.34
C PRO A 386 40.35 44.68 -28.61
N PRO A 387 41.69 44.82 -28.74
CA PRO A 387 42.41 45.98 -28.19
C PRO A 387 41.82 47.31 -28.69
N GLY A 388 41.66 48.28 -27.78
CA GLY A 388 41.00 49.56 -28.03
C GLY A 388 39.48 49.57 -27.77
N GLY A 389 38.88 48.40 -27.58
CA GLY A 389 37.47 48.25 -27.22
C GLY A 389 37.17 48.59 -25.76
N THR A 390 35.91 48.48 -25.37
CA THR A 390 35.42 48.90 -24.05
C THR A 390 34.48 47.84 -23.46
N VAL A 391 34.62 47.60 -22.15
CA VAL A 391 33.72 46.78 -21.34
C VAL A 391 33.12 47.66 -20.26
N THR A 392 31.80 47.72 -20.18
CA THR A 392 31.07 48.58 -19.24
C THR A 392 30.28 47.75 -18.25
N MET A 393 30.41 48.05 -16.96
CA MET A 393 29.63 47.47 -15.86
C MET A 393 28.62 48.51 -15.34
N ALA A 394 27.35 48.13 -15.22
CA ALA A 394 26.29 49.04 -14.76
C ALA A 394 25.23 48.30 -13.93
N ILE A 395 24.55 49.04 -13.05
CA ILE A 395 23.44 48.56 -12.21
C ILE A 395 22.22 49.45 -12.46
N ALA A 396 21.08 48.84 -12.81
CA ALA A 396 19.81 49.53 -12.96
C ALA A 396 18.71 48.83 -12.16
N ILE A 397 17.76 49.60 -11.62
CA ILE A 397 16.55 49.05 -10.99
C ILE A 397 15.44 49.03 -12.04
N ARG A 398 14.91 47.84 -12.35
CA ARG A 398 13.79 47.67 -13.26
C ARG A 398 12.51 47.35 -12.50
N ALA A 399 11.43 48.05 -12.82
CA ALA A 399 10.10 47.66 -12.37
C ALA A 399 9.77 46.25 -12.88
N PRO A 400 9.04 45.42 -12.11
CA PRO A 400 8.64 44.10 -12.55
C PRO A 400 7.79 44.24 -13.81
N ARG A 401 8.30 43.77 -14.95
CA ARG A 401 7.51 43.71 -16.18
C ARG A 401 6.43 42.67 -16.00
N SER A 402 5.17 43.07 -16.13
CA SER A 402 4.09 42.18 -16.53
C SER A 402 4.34 41.84 -18.00
N THR A 403 5.13 40.80 -18.27
CA THR A 403 5.30 40.28 -19.65
C THR A 403 4.39 39.08 -19.91
N PRO A 404 3.84 38.96 -21.15
CA PRO A 404 2.92 37.91 -21.54
C PRO A 404 3.57 36.52 -21.48
N GLN A 405 2.71 35.52 -21.30
CA GLN A 405 3.05 34.10 -21.31
C GLN A 405 3.72 33.70 -22.64
N THR A 406 4.91 33.11 -22.56
CA THR A 406 5.50 32.26 -23.62
C THR A 406 5.85 30.92 -22.95
N PRO A 407 5.69 29.77 -23.63
CA PRO A 407 5.32 28.53 -22.98
C PRO A 407 6.43 27.93 -22.13
N ALA A 408 6.00 27.37 -21.00
CA ALA A 408 6.80 26.72 -19.98
C ALA A 408 7.34 25.36 -20.44
N HIS A 409 8.65 25.16 -20.45
CA HIS A 409 9.28 23.84 -20.30
C HIS A 409 10.38 23.92 -19.23
N SER A 410 9.97 24.08 -17.97
CA SER A 410 10.55 23.37 -16.83
C SER A 410 9.77 23.77 -15.57
N GLN A 411 9.12 22.77 -14.98
CA GLN A 411 8.43 22.92 -13.71
C GLN A 411 9.47 22.97 -12.60
N SER A 412 9.73 24.16 -12.09
CA SER A 412 10.09 24.35 -10.69
C SER A 412 9.43 25.63 -10.22
N GLN A 413 8.43 25.46 -9.35
CA GLN A 413 7.65 26.53 -8.73
C GLN A 413 8.58 27.43 -7.92
N SER A 414 9.01 28.53 -8.52
CA SER A 414 9.53 29.69 -7.79
C SER A 414 8.41 30.71 -7.71
N GLN A 415 7.89 30.92 -6.50
CA GLN A 415 7.04 32.05 -6.14
C GLN A 415 7.75 33.34 -6.57
N ARG A 416 7.26 33.98 -7.64
CA ARG A 416 7.85 35.22 -8.16
C ARG A 416 7.65 36.36 -7.16
N ALA A 417 8.76 36.86 -6.62
CA ALA A 417 8.82 38.09 -5.85
C ALA A 417 8.23 39.27 -6.66
N SER A 418 7.24 39.95 -6.10
CA SER A 418 6.53 41.08 -6.72
C SER A 418 7.23 42.44 -6.50
N GLY A 419 8.55 42.44 -6.29
CA GLY A 419 9.35 43.64 -6.05
C GLY A 419 10.07 44.17 -7.30
N PRO A 420 10.66 45.39 -7.23
CA PRO A 420 11.60 45.87 -8.24
C PRO A 420 12.79 44.91 -8.36
N LEU A 421 13.24 44.67 -9.59
CA LEU A 421 14.37 43.79 -9.90
C LEU A 421 15.64 44.62 -10.11
N ALA A 422 16.74 44.25 -9.45
CA ALA A 422 18.05 44.78 -9.78
C ALA A 422 18.60 44.10 -11.04
N LEU A 423 19.07 44.89 -12.00
CA LEU A 423 19.71 44.43 -13.23
C LEU A 423 21.18 44.84 -13.22
N ILE A 424 22.07 43.86 -13.15
CA ILE A 424 23.50 44.08 -13.40
C ILE A 424 23.77 43.80 -14.88
N THR A 425 24.46 44.72 -15.54
CA THR A 425 24.80 44.63 -16.95
C THR A 425 26.32 44.61 -17.10
N VAL A 426 26.84 43.64 -17.85
CA VAL A 426 28.21 43.64 -18.39
C VAL A 426 28.06 43.73 -19.90
N ALA A 427 28.50 44.84 -20.49
CA ALA A 427 28.41 45.09 -21.92
C ALA A 427 29.80 45.21 -22.51
N ASP A 428 30.06 44.56 -23.65
CA ASP A 428 31.33 44.62 -24.36
C ASP A 428 31.17 45.10 -25.79
N THR A 429 32.23 45.66 -26.37
CA THR A 429 32.27 46.09 -27.78
C THR A 429 32.92 45.04 -28.69
N GLY A 430 32.91 43.77 -28.30
CA GLY A 430 33.46 42.66 -29.07
C GLY A 430 32.59 42.28 -30.28
N PRO A 431 32.94 41.20 -30.98
CA PRO A 431 32.24 40.74 -32.19
C PRO A 431 30.81 40.24 -31.94
N GLY A 432 30.40 40.13 -30.67
CA GLY A 432 29.13 39.54 -30.27
C GLY A 432 29.09 38.03 -30.48
N ILE A 433 27.90 37.45 -30.29
CA ILE A 433 27.65 36.01 -30.40
C ILE A 433 26.61 35.81 -31.51
N PRO A 434 26.87 34.98 -32.52
CA PRO A 434 25.88 34.69 -33.56
C PRO A 434 24.58 34.10 -32.97
N PRO A 435 23.40 34.43 -33.51
CA PRO A 435 22.10 34.05 -32.93
C PRO A 435 21.90 32.55 -32.72
N GLU A 436 22.48 31.73 -33.58
CA GLU A 436 22.44 30.26 -33.53
C GLU A 436 23.15 29.69 -32.28
N HIS A 437 24.11 30.42 -31.72
CA HIS A 437 24.88 29.97 -30.56
C HIS A 437 24.28 30.45 -29.24
N LEU A 438 23.50 31.54 -29.25
CA LEU A 438 22.91 32.15 -28.04
C LEU A 438 22.14 31.18 -27.13
N PRO A 439 21.35 30.20 -27.63
CA PRO A 439 20.66 29.24 -26.77
C PRO A 439 21.61 28.29 -26.02
N HIS A 440 22.82 28.10 -26.54
CA HIS A 440 23.76 27.06 -26.12
C HIS A 440 24.94 27.58 -25.30
N ILE A 441 25.12 28.89 -25.16
CA ILE A 441 26.30 29.47 -24.46
C ILE A 441 26.37 29.13 -22.96
N PHE A 442 25.26 28.68 -22.37
CA PHE A 442 25.19 28.21 -20.99
C PHE A 442 25.23 26.67 -20.88
N ASP A 443 25.27 25.96 -22.01
CA ASP A 443 25.48 24.52 -22.03
C ASP A 443 26.93 24.21 -21.63
N ARG A 444 27.13 23.09 -20.91
CA ARG A 444 28.45 22.69 -20.41
C ARG A 444 29.39 22.43 -21.58
N PHE A 445 30.64 22.91 -21.43
CA PHE A 445 31.71 22.73 -22.42
C PHE A 445 31.43 23.30 -23.82
N TYR A 446 30.35 24.07 -23.98
CA TYR A 446 30.03 24.70 -25.25
C TYR A 446 30.94 25.89 -25.55
N ARG A 447 31.51 25.92 -26.76
CA ARG A 447 32.34 27.02 -27.26
C ARG A 447 32.01 27.24 -28.73
N VAL A 448 31.83 28.50 -29.13
CA VAL A 448 31.44 28.91 -30.50
C VAL A 448 32.47 28.47 -31.55
N ASP A 449 33.76 28.46 -31.20
CA ASP A 449 34.85 28.06 -32.09
C ASP A 449 35.82 27.08 -31.39
N ALA A 450 35.75 25.79 -31.73
CA ALA A 450 36.75 24.80 -31.30
C ALA A 450 38.06 24.87 -32.13
N GLY A 451 38.05 25.54 -33.29
CA GLY A 451 39.14 25.48 -34.29
C GLY A 451 40.05 26.70 -34.40
N ARG A 452 39.62 27.92 -34.02
CA ARG A 452 40.35 29.16 -34.36
C ARG A 452 41.25 29.74 -33.28
N SER A 453 41.15 29.30 -32.02
CA SER A 453 42.01 29.82 -30.94
C SER A 453 43.40 29.20 -30.86
N ARG A 454 43.78 28.31 -31.79
CA ARG A 454 45.17 27.79 -31.87
C ARG A 454 46.13 28.70 -32.64
N ASP A 455 45.64 29.66 -33.42
CA ASP A 455 46.47 30.52 -34.28
C ASP A 455 46.72 31.93 -33.71
N ALA A 456 46.38 32.20 -32.45
CA ALA A 456 46.59 33.51 -31.80
C ALA A 456 47.39 33.44 -30.49
N GLY A 457 48.27 32.44 -30.37
CA GLY A 457 49.28 32.32 -29.32
C GLY A 457 50.67 32.30 -29.94
#